data_AF-A0A9X2FIH3-F1
#
_entry.id   AF-A0A9X2FIH3-F1
#
_cell.length_a   1.000
_cell.length_b   1.000
_cell.length_c   1.000
_cell.angle_alpha   90.00
_cell.angle_beta   90.00
_cell.angle_gamma   90.00
#
_symmetry.space_group_name_H-M   'P 1'
#
loop_
_entity.id
_entity.type
_entity.pdbx_description
1 polymer ?
#
loop_
_entity_poly.entity_id
_entity_poly.type
_entity_poly.pdbx_seq_one_letter_code
_entity_poly.pdbx_strand_id
1 'polypeptide(L)'
;MKQSGQCPKCSSTNIIHDAKAIDYYDYGVQETMRVGVDRNPSAWIFKGQENSTVSAWVCGDCGFVEFYADEPTKLLDAADEAEQK
;
A
#
# COMPACT_ATOMS: atom_id res chain seq x y z
N MET A 1 -2.84 8.19 10.94
CA MET A 1 -3.34 7.41 12.10
C MET A 1 -2.23 6.64 12.79
N LYS A 2 -1.38 5.92 12.06
CA LYS A 2 -0.32 5.07 12.66
C LYS A 2 0.65 5.83 13.57
N GLN A 3 1.03 7.04 13.20
CA GLN A 3 1.97 7.87 13.98
C GLN A 3 1.30 8.67 15.09
N SER A 4 0.10 9.21 14.84
CA SER A 4 -0.58 10.15 15.75
C SER A 4 -1.61 9.51 16.67
N GLY A 5 -2.06 8.29 16.39
CA GLY A 5 -3.22 7.67 17.04
C GLY A 5 -4.57 8.33 16.68
N GLN A 6 -4.58 9.29 15.74
CA GLN A 6 -5.77 10.06 15.34
C GLN A 6 -6.05 9.98 13.85
N CYS A 7 -7.33 9.95 13.49
CA CYS A 7 -7.80 10.04 12.11
C CYS A 7 -7.44 11.41 11.52
N PRO A 8 -6.69 11.49 10.40
CA PRO A 8 -6.34 12.76 9.77
C PRO A 8 -7.54 13.45 9.11
N LYS A 9 -8.68 12.77 8.97
CA LYS A 9 -9.90 13.31 8.34
C LYS A 9 -10.88 13.89 9.34
N CYS A 10 -11.08 13.26 10.49
CA CYS A 10 -12.09 13.69 11.48
C CYS A 10 -11.54 13.85 12.90
N SER A 11 -10.23 13.67 13.11
CA SER A 11 -9.54 13.75 14.41
C SER A 11 -9.99 12.73 15.47
N SER A 12 -10.84 11.76 15.11
CA SER A 12 -11.24 10.67 16.00
C SER A 12 -10.03 9.83 16.44
N THR A 13 -10.09 9.33 17.67
CA THR A 13 -9.17 8.32 18.23
C THR A 13 -9.74 6.90 18.20
N ASN A 14 -10.95 6.70 17.65
CA ASN A 14 -11.54 5.39 17.47
C ASN A 14 -10.96 4.73 16.22
N ILE A 15 -9.85 4.02 16.40
CA ILE A 15 -9.04 3.48 15.30
C ILE A 15 -8.96 1.95 15.42
N ILE A 16 -9.26 1.27 14.32
CA ILE A 16 -8.99 -0.16 14.15
C ILE A 16 -7.54 -0.30 13.69
N HIS A 17 -6.72 -0.83 14.58
CA HIS A 17 -5.32 -1.16 14.33
C HIS A 17 -5.21 -2.49 13.58
N ASP A 18 -4.15 -2.64 12.77
CA ASP A 18 -3.78 -3.91 12.12
C ASP A 18 -4.88 -4.53 11.24
N ALA A 19 -5.68 -3.69 10.58
CA ALA A 19 -6.62 -4.16 9.58
C ALA A 19 -5.84 -4.75 8.39
N LYS A 20 -6.32 -5.89 7.87
CA LYS A 20 -5.78 -6.49 6.66
C LYS A 20 -6.52 -5.94 5.45
N ALA A 21 -5.78 -5.32 4.54
CA ALA A 21 -6.29 -5.02 3.22
C ALA A 21 -6.34 -6.32 2.42
N ILE A 22 -7.54 -6.71 2.01
CA ILE A 22 -7.80 -7.97 1.36
C ILE A 22 -8.22 -7.68 -0.07
N ASP A 23 -7.61 -8.39 -1.01
CA ASP A 23 -8.00 -8.41 -2.41
C ASP A 23 -8.46 -9.83 -2.79
N TYR A 24 -9.27 -9.93 -3.84
CA TYR A 24 -9.71 -11.21 -4.39
C TYR A 24 -8.98 -11.50 -5.69
N TYR A 25 -8.23 -12.60 -5.72
CA TYR A 25 -7.67 -13.12 -6.96
C TYR A 25 -8.66 -14.10 -7.63
N ASP A 26 -8.40 -14.41 -8.90
CA ASP A 26 -9.21 -15.31 -9.71
C ASP A 26 -9.42 -16.67 -8.98
N TYR A 27 -10.60 -17.28 -9.19
CA TYR A 27 -11.05 -18.52 -8.51
C TYR A 27 -11.38 -18.41 -7.01
N GLY A 28 -11.56 -17.19 -6.47
CA GLY A 28 -12.11 -16.98 -5.13
C GLY A 28 -11.11 -17.20 -4.00
N VAL A 29 -9.81 -17.18 -4.31
CA VAL A 29 -8.75 -17.21 -3.31
C VAL A 29 -8.54 -15.79 -2.79
N GLN A 30 -8.67 -15.64 -1.47
CA GLN A 30 -8.40 -14.39 -0.79
C GLN A 30 -6.90 -14.16 -0.67
N GLU A 31 -6.41 -13.01 -1.14
CA GLU A 31 -5.00 -12.60 -1.05
C GLU A 31 -4.89 -11.27 -0.29
N THR A 32 -3.70 -10.99 0.26
CA THR A 32 -3.42 -9.66 0.82
C THR A 32 -3.28 -8.66 -0.32
N MET A 33 -3.93 -7.50 -0.22
CA MET A 33 -3.79 -6.43 -1.20
C MET A 33 -2.32 -5.98 -1.29
N ARG A 34 -1.87 -5.72 -2.52
CA ARG A 34 -0.52 -5.26 -2.82
C ARG A 34 -0.57 -3.88 -3.48
N VAL A 35 0.46 -3.07 -3.23
CA VAL A 35 0.75 -1.86 -4.00
C VAL A 35 1.96 -2.12 -4.90
N GLY A 36 1.91 -1.66 -6.14
CA GLY A 36 2.95 -1.87 -7.14
C GLY A 36 3.54 -0.57 -7.68
N VAL A 37 4.83 -0.59 -7.99
CA VAL A 37 5.56 0.46 -8.72
C VAL A 37 6.23 -0.19 -9.93
N ASP A 38 6.00 0.38 -11.11
CA ASP A 38 6.59 -0.12 -12.35
C ASP A 38 8.07 0.31 -12.44
N ARG A 39 8.98 -0.66 -12.62
CA ARG A 39 10.38 -0.36 -12.94
C ARG A 39 10.47 0.10 -14.40
N ASN A 40 10.86 1.35 -14.61
CA ASN A 40 11.07 2.02 -15.91
C ASN A 40 10.01 1.71 -17.01
N PRO A 41 8.99 2.56 -17.18
CA PRO A 41 7.94 2.35 -18.18
C PRO A 41 8.42 2.35 -19.64
N SER A 42 9.66 2.75 -19.92
CA SER A 42 10.27 2.77 -21.26
C SER A 42 11.16 1.57 -21.59
N ALA A 43 11.40 0.66 -20.63
CA ALA A 43 12.22 -0.53 -20.85
C ALA A 43 11.51 -1.55 -21.74
N TRP A 44 12.15 -1.96 -22.85
CA TRP A 44 11.57 -2.89 -23.83
C TRP A 44 11.53 -4.36 -23.36
N ILE A 45 12.40 -4.78 -22.42
CA ILE A 45 12.63 -6.22 -22.12
C ILE A 45 12.58 -6.59 -20.62
N PHE A 46 12.44 -5.64 -19.69
CA PHE A 46 12.28 -5.94 -18.24
C PHE A 46 11.15 -5.12 -17.60
N LYS A 47 9.91 -5.43 -17.99
CA LYS A 47 8.68 -4.91 -17.40
C LYS A 47 8.39 -5.58 -16.05
N GLY A 48 9.27 -5.37 -15.07
CA GLY A 48 9.04 -5.85 -13.71
C GLY A 48 8.22 -4.81 -12.93
N GLN A 49 7.13 -5.23 -12.29
CA GLN A 49 6.49 -4.44 -11.26
C GLN A 49 7.04 -4.87 -9.90
N GLU A 50 7.69 -3.97 -9.18
CA GLU A 50 8.03 -4.22 -7.79
C GLU A 50 6.77 -3.99 -6.95
N ASN A 51 6.49 -4.91 -6.04
CA ASN A 51 5.26 -4.86 -5.25
C ASN A 51 5.54 -5.12 -3.78
N SER A 52 4.66 -4.59 -2.94
CA SER A 52 4.67 -4.82 -1.51
C SER A 52 3.24 -5.04 -1.02
N THR A 53 3.05 -5.94 -0.05
CA THR A 53 1.79 -6.01 0.70
C THR A 53 1.57 -4.72 1.47
N VAL A 54 0.32 -4.47 1.85
CA VAL A 54 0.00 -3.29 2.66
C VAL A 54 -0.67 -3.65 3.99
N SER A 55 -0.22 -2.97 5.03
CA SER A 55 -0.93 -2.88 6.31
C SER A 55 -1.96 -1.75 6.26
N ALA A 56 -3.11 -1.91 6.91
CA ALA A 56 -4.17 -0.90 6.91
C ALA A 56 -4.58 -0.47 8.32
N TRP A 57 -4.94 0.80 8.45
CA TRP A 57 -5.54 1.39 9.64
C TRP A 57 -6.87 2.01 9.23
N VAL A 58 -7.93 1.78 10.01
CA VAL A 58 -9.28 2.23 9.66
C VAL A 58 -9.86 3.08 10.78
N CYS A 59 -10.33 4.27 10.47
CA CYS A 59 -11.10 5.07 11.42
C CYS A 59 -12.49 4.46 11.58
N GLY A 60 -12.85 4.07 12.80
CA GLY A 60 -14.15 3.49 13.12
C GLY A 60 -15.32 4.46 12.98
N ASP A 61 -15.07 5.78 13.04
CA ASP A 61 -16.14 6.78 13.01
C ASP A 61 -16.45 7.30 11.60
N CYS A 62 -15.42 7.58 10.79
CA CYS A 62 -15.61 8.13 9.45
C CYS A 62 -15.22 7.17 8.30
N GLY A 63 -14.69 5.99 8.62
CA GLY A 63 -14.33 4.98 7.63
C GLY A 63 -13.07 5.29 6.81
N PHE A 64 -12.35 6.38 7.11
CA PHE A 64 -11.08 6.67 6.42
C PHE A 64 -10.07 5.53 6.62
N VAL A 65 -9.47 5.09 5.52
CA VAL A 65 -8.47 4.02 5.49
C VAL A 65 -7.11 4.60 5.13
N GLU A 66 -6.10 4.27 5.93
CA GLU A 66 -4.70 4.62 5.70
C GLU A 66 -3.90 3.34 5.45
N PHE A 67 -3.30 3.22 4.27
CA PHE A 67 -2.44 2.10 3.90
C PHE A 67 -0.96 2.43 4.09
N TYR A 68 -0.18 1.42 4.45
CA TYR A 68 1.27 1.48 4.51
C TYR A 68 1.85 0.29 3.75
N ALA A 69 2.76 0.54 2.82
CA ALA A 69 3.58 -0.53 2.24
C ALA A 69 4.43 -1.17 3.34
N ASP A 70 4.50 -2.49 3.36
CA ASP A 70 5.30 -3.23 4.33
C ASP A 70 6.80 -3.17 3.97
N GLU A 71 7.13 -2.96 2.68
CA GLU A 71 8.49 -2.87 2.15
C GLU A 71 8.68 -1.57 1.34
N PRO A 72 8.57 -0.39 1.95
CA PRO A 72 8.56 0.89 1.23
C PRO A 72 9.88 1.20 0.50
N THR A 73 11.03 0.74 1.02
CA THR A 73 12.34 0.96 0.38
C THR A 73 12.43 0.27 -0.98
N LYS A 74 11.89 -0.95 -1.12
CA LYS A 74 11.87 -1.66 -2.42
C LYS A 74 11.11 -0.88 -3.49
N LEU A 75 9.99 -0.27 -3.09
CA LEU A 75 9.17 0.53 -3.99
C LEU A 75 9.86 1.84 -4.37
N LEU A 76 10.59 2.45 -3.43
CA LEU A 76 11.37 3.65 -3.71
C LEU A 76 12.52 3.36 -4.66
N ASP A 77 13.29 2.29 -4.42
CA ASP A 77 14.38 1.89 -5.30
C ASP A 77 13.87 1.64 -6.73
N ALA A 78 12.71 0.98 -6.87
CA ALA A 78 12.07 0.74 -8.16
C ALA A 78 11.60 2.04 -8.85
N ALA A 79 11.13 3.02 -8.09
CA ALA A 79 10.75 4.34 -8.62
C ALA A 79 11.99 5.12 -9.09
N ASP A 80 13.07 5.12 -8.30
CA ASP A 80 14.32 5.81 -8.61
C ASP A 80 14.99 5.23 -9.86
N GLU A 81 14.98 3.90 -10.01
CA GLU A 81 15.43 3.20 -11.23
C GLU A 81 14.62 3.61 -12.48
N ALA A 82 13.33 3.94 -12.31
CA ALA A 82 12.47 4.38 -13.41
C ALA A 82 12.78 5.81 -13.87
N GLU A 83 13.29 6.67 -12.98
CA GLU A 83 13.58 8.08 -13.25
C GLU A 83 15.02 8.32 -13.75
N GLN A 84 15.96 7.43 -13.44
CA GLN A 84 17.35 7.49 -13.93
C GLN A 84 17.44 7.10 -15.41
N LYS A 85 17.40 8.12 -16.27
CA LYS A 85 17.61 8.04 -17.73
C LYS A 85 19.07 7.88 -18.13
#